data_AF-A0A762Z1P4-F1
#
_entry.id   AF-A0A762Z1P4-F1
#
_cell.length_a   1.000
_cell.length_b   1.000
_cell.length_c   1.000
_cell.angle_alpha   90.00
_cell.angle_beta   90.00
_cell.angle_gamma   90.00
#
_symmetry.space_group_name_H-M   'P 1'
#
loop_
_entity.id
_entity.type
_entity.pdbx_description
1 polymer ?
#
loop_
_entity_poly.entity_id
_entity_poly.type
_entity_poly.pdbx_seq_one_letter_code
_entity_poly.pdbx_strand_id
1 'polypeptide(L)' 'NNPVKRLTPTLNVEGNDYLVMTHEMASIRLSQIGDEVMDVRSHRQTIKNALDFIFDGF' A
#
# COMPACT_ATOMS: atom_id res chain seq x y z
N ASN A 1 10.06 14.87 8.08
CA ASN A 1 8.67 14.38 7.95
C ASN A 1 8.20 14.65 6.53
N ASN A 2 8.03 13.63 5.68
CA ASN A 2 7.49 13.79 4.33
C ASN A 2 6.11 13.11 4.28
N PRO A 3 5.00 13.88 4.36
CA PRO A 3 3.64 13.34 4.38
C PRO A 3 3.34 12.44 3.17
N VAL A 4 3.89 12.78 2.00
CA VAL A 4 3.72 11.98 0.77
C VAL A 4 4.29 10.58 0.97
N LYS A 5 5.50 10.44 1.53
CA LYS A 5 6.11 9.13 1.79
C LYS A 5 5.34 8.28 2.80
N ARG A 6 4.56 8.91 3.69
CA ARG A 6 3.73 8.21 4.67
C ARG A 6 2.42 7.72 4.05
N LEU A 7 1.79 8.52 3.20
CA LEU A 7 0.58 8.15 2.49
C LEU A 7 0.86 7.13 1.37
N THR A 8 1.98 7.30 0.65
CA THR A 8 2.37 6.44 -0.47
C THR A 8 3.70 5.74 -0.18
N PRO A 9 3.71 4.71 0.69
CA PRO A 9 4.94 3.98 0.98
C PRO A 9 5.43 3.24 -0.27
N THR A 10 6.75 3.07 -0.36
CA THR A 10 7.38 2.28 -1.42
C THR A 10 7.50 0.82 -0.97
N LEU A 11 7.15 -0.12 -1.85
CA LEU A 11 7.38 -1.55 -1.70
C LEU A 11 8.26 -2.06 -2.83
N ASN A 12 9.17 -2.98 -2.52
CA ASN A 12 9.93 -3.70 -3.55
C ASN A 12 9.14 -4.95 -3.94
N VAL A 13 8.75 -5.04 -5.20
CA VAL A 13 8.04 -6.17 -5.81
C VAL A 13 8.92 -6.68 -6.94
N GLU A 14 9.40 -7.92 -6.82
CA GLU A 14 10.27 -8.57 -7.82
C GLU A 14 11.48 -7.71 -8.26
N GLY A 15 12.12 -7.02 -7.31
CA GLY A 15 13.29 -6.18 -7.57
C GLY A 15 12.97 -4.76 -8.07
N ASN A 16 11.70 -4.42 -8.25
CA ASN A 16 11.27 -3.09 -8.68
C ASN A 16 10.54 -2.34 -7.56
N ASP A 17 10.79 -1.05 -7.45
CA ASP A 17 10.15 -0.21 -6.43
C ASP A 17 8.82 0.34 -6.94
N TYR A 18 7.74 0.07 -6.21
CA TYR A 18 6.38 0.53 -6.48
C TYR A 18 5.86 1.40 -5.35
N LEU A 19 5.06 2.41 -5.69
CA LEU A 19 4.31 3.19 -4.70
C LEU A 19 2.97 2.53 -4.42
N VAL A 20 2.63 2.38 -3.14
CA VAL A 20 1.28 2.00 -2.72
C VAL A 20 0.43 3.26 -2.70
N MET A 21 -0.44 3.41 -3.69
CA MET A 21 -1.32 4.57 -3.84
C MET A 21 -2.50 4.48 -2.87
N THR A 22 -2.27 4.63 -1.57
CA THR A 22 -3.30 4.43 -0.51
C THR A 22 -4.57 5.26 -0.74
N HIS A 23 -4.48 6.43 -1.38
CA HIS A 23 -5.62 7.29 -1.71
C HIS A 23 -6.46 6.79 -2.89
N GLU A 24 -5.96 5.84 -3.68
CA GLU A 24 -6.69 5.19 -4.77
C GLU A 24 -7.35 3.86 -4.31
N MET A 25 -7.34 3.59 -3.01
CA MET A 25 -7.92 2.37 -2.45
C MET A 25 -9.42 2.28 -2.78
N ALA A 26 -9.80 1.16 -3.38
CA ALA A 26 -11.18 0.87 -3.76
C ALA A 26 -11.46 -0.63 -3.67
N SER A 27 -12.73 -1.00 -3.50
CA SER A 27 -13.18 -2.38 -3.64
C SER A 27 -13.21 -2.80 -5.12
N ILE A 28 -12.75 -4.03 -5.42
CA ILE A 28 -12.84 -4.63 -6.76
C ILE A 28 -13.61 -5.95 -6.71
N ARG A 29 -14.15 -6.40 -7.86
CA ARG A 29 -14.77 -7.72 -7.96
C ARG A 29 -13.70 -8.81 -7.93
N LEU A 30 -14.02 -9.98 -7.35
CA LEU A 30 -13.12 -11.13 -7.32
C LEU A 30 -12.65 -11.54 -8.74
N SER A 31 -13.52 -11.42 -9.74
CA SER A 31 -13.18 -11.72 -11.14
C SER A 31 -12.15 -10.78 -11.76
N GLN A 32 -11.76 -9.69 -11.09
CA GLN A 32 -10.73 -8.75 -11.52
C GLN A 32 -9.38 -9.00 -10.84
N ILE A 33 -9.33 -9.90 -9.84
CA ILE A 33 -8.09 -10.28 -9.16
C ILE A 33 -7.31 -11.24 -10.06
N GLY A 34 -6.07 -10.89 -10.38
CA GLY A 34 -5.15 -11.74 -11.13
C GLY A 34 -4.39 -12.72 -10.22
N ASP A 35 -3.29 -13.27 -10.73
CA ASP A 35 -2.46 -14.19 -9.97
C ASP A 35 -1.74 -13.50 -8.79
N GLU A 36 -1.51 -14.24 -7.71
CA GLU A 36 -0.69 -13.78 -6.59
C GLU A 36 0.79 -13.76 -7.02
N VAL A 37 1.43 -12.59 -6.89
CA VAL A 37 2.85 -12.41 -7.26
C VAL A 37 3.78 -12.37 -6.05
N MET A 38 3.30 -11.95 -4.88
CA MET A 38 4.09 -11.93 -3.64
C MET A 38 3.24 -11.78 -2.38
N ASP A 39 3.87 -12.08 -1.24
CA ASP A 39 3.36 -11.78 0.09
C ASP A 39 4.06 -10.55 0.70
N VAL A 40 3.25 -9.55 1.10
CA VAL A 40 3.72 -8.29 1.71
C VAL A 40 3.49 -8.21 3.22
N ARG A 41 3.22 -9.32 3.92
CA ARG A 41 3.01 -9.35 5.38
C ARG A 41 4.13 -8.69 6.18
N SER A 42 5.38 -8.75 5.70
CA SER A 42 6.53 -8.05 6.31
C SER A 42 6.36 -6.53 6.37
N HIS A 43 5.53 -5.95 5.48
CA HIS A 43 5.24 -4.53 5.39
C HIS A 43 3.93 -4.14 6.09
N ARG A 44 3.31 -5.06 6.86
CA ARG A 44 2.03 -4.85 7.54
C ARG A 44 1.97 -3.53 8.30
N GLN A 45 2.99 -3.22 9.10
CA GLN A 45 2.99 -1.99 9.90
C GLN A 45 3.06 -0.74 9.03
N THR A 46 3.84 -0.77 7.95
CA THR A 46 3.94 0.34 6.98
C THR A 46 2.60 0.60 6.30
N ILE A 47 1.93 -0.45 5.82
CA ILE A 47 0.61 -0.35 5.18
C ILE A 47 -0.44 0.17 6.18
N LYS A 48 -0.44 -0.37 7.40
CA LYS A 48 -1.34 0.10 8.47
C LYS A 48 -1.13 1.58 8.76
N ASN A 49 0.12 2.03 8.89
CA ASN A 49 0.42 3.44 9.17
C ASN A 49 -0.06 4.39 8.06
N ALA A 50 -0.09 3.93 6.80
CA ALA A 50 -0.62 4.71 5.68
C ALA A 50 -2.16 4.78 5.73
N LEU A 51 -2.83 3.69 6.11
CA LEU A 51 -4.26 3.65 6.38
C LEU A 51 -4.66 4.55 7.55
N ASP A 52 -3.98 4.41 8.68
CA ASP A 52 -4.21 5.27 9.85
C ASP A 52 -3.98 6.75 9.45
N PHE A 53 -2.97 7.04 8.62
CA PHE A 53 -2.74 8.41 8.14
C PHE A 53 -3.84 8.97 7.24
N ILE A 54 -4.43 8.18 6.34
CA ILE A 54 -5.47 8.70 5.44
C ILE A 54 -6.79 8.97 6.18
N PHE A 55 -7.09 8.21 7.25
CA PHE A 55 -8.31 8.38 8.03
C PHE A 55 -8.15 9.34 9.21
N ASP A 56 -7.04 9.23 9.94
CA ASP A 56 -6.83 9.96 11.19
C ASP A 56 -5.91 11.17 11.02
N GLY A 57 -5.01 11.18 10.01
CA GLY A 57 -4.14 12.33 9.69
C GLY A 57 -2.87 12.50 10.53
N PHE A 58 -2.64 11.69 11.59
CA PHE A 58 -1.56 11.93 12.58
C PHE A 58 -0.70 10.73 12.87
#